data_AF-A0A8E4G555-F1
#
_entry.id   AF-A0A8E4G555-F1
#
_cell.length_a   1.000
_cell.length_b   1.000
_cell.length_c   1.000
_cell.angle_alpha   90.00
_cell.angle_beta   90.00
_cell.angle_gamma   90.00
#
_symmetry.space_group_name_H-M   'P 1'
#
loop_
_entity.id
_entity.type
_entity.pdbx_description
1 polymer ?
#
loop_
_entity_poly.entity_id
_entity_poly.type
_entity_poly.pdbx_seq_one_letter_code
_entity_poly.pdbx_strand_id
1 'polypeptide(L)'
;MATSKKTTRKQGATTTSAAPKRVTRDSGKARQAPAVDKTKVTAAAGKAVGAGKRVVKKSVAKKSAAKPAASAAPRVAKQPTSVVSAPAAKKAAAAKKLPIAEKAVQGAATQVGNDELRFGIESAFERRASLTVDEIDGSTRAIVTRVIDGLERGEFRVAEPDGKGGWTVNEWLKKAVLLYFRVNEMAVIDAQPAPFWDKVESRFAGFGEAEFRKAGVRVVPGAVARRGSYFGKDVVLMPSFTNIGAYVGEGTMVDTWATVGSCAQIGAHCHLSGGAGIGGVLEPLQASPTIIEDHCFIGARSEVVEGVVIGHHSVIGMGVFIGQSTRIYNRATGEISYGYVPPYSVVVSGQLPSKDGSHSLYCAVIVKQVDAKTRSKTSVNELLRGLAD
;
A
#
# COMPACT_ATOMS: atom_id res chain seq x y z
N MET A 1 11.63 71.20 -44.89
CA MET A 1 10.24 71.16 -44.39
C MET A 1 10.34 70.91 -42.90
N ALA A 2 10.05 71.82 -41.97
CA ALA A 2 8.97 72.81 -41.80
C ALA A 2 7.79 72.27 -40.95
N THR A 3 7.69 72.82 -39.72
CA THR A 3 6.50 73.00 -38.84
C THR A 3 5.67 71.77 -38.41
N SER A 4 5.39 71.46 -37.13
CA SER A 4 5.26 72.21 -35.84
C SER A 4 3.88 72.84 -35.55
N LYS A 5 3.48 72.80 -34.26
CA LYS A 5 2.27 73.35 -33.60
C LYS A 5 1.01 72.46 -33.72
N LYS A 6 0.05 72.47 -32.77
CA LYS A 6 -0.15 73.37 -31.61
C LYS A 6 -0.80 72.69 -30.38
N THR A 7 -0.62 73.33 -29.22
CA THR A 7 -1.12 72.98 -27.87
C THR A 7 -2.57 73.38 -27.56
N THR A 8 -3.17 72.76 -26.53
CA THR A 8 -4.02 73.49 -25.56
C THR A 8 -4.00 72.91 -24.13
N ARG A 9 -3.86 73.80 -23.12
CA ARG A 9 -4.33 73.63 -21.71
C ARG A 9 -5.85 73.94 -21.66
N LYS A 10 -6.66 74.00 -20.57
CA LYS A 10 -6.58 74.09 -19.08
C LYS A 10 -7.99 73.62 -18.56
N GLN A 11 -8.45 73.54 -17.29
CA GLN A 11 -7.97 73.87 -15.93
C GLN A 11 -8.82 73.13 -14.84
N GLY A 12 -8.18 72.54 -13.82
CA GLY A 12 -8.78 72.34 -12.48
C GLY A 12 -9.79 71.19 -12.30
N ALA A 13 -10.22 70.85 -11.07
CA ALA A 13 -9.82 71.44 -9.77
C ALA A 13 -9.90 70.45 -8.57
N THR A 14 -9.20 70.84 -7.51
CA THR A 14 -9.26 70.44 -6.08
C THR A 14 -10.67 70.15 -5.52
N THR A 15 -10.93 69.32 -4.49
CA THR A 15 -10.11 68.47 -3.56
C THR A 15 -11.05 67.35 -2.97
N THR A 16 -11.02 66.72 -1.77
CA THR A 16 -10.36 66.96 -0.45
C THR A 16 -10.34 65.70 0.45
N SER A 17 -9.45 65.73 1.46
CA SER A 17 -9.33 64.82 2.61
C SER A 17 -10.62 64.59 3.43
N ALA A 18 -10.80 63.38 3.99
CA ALA A 18 -11.07 63.19 5.43
C ALA A 18 -11.05 61.72 5.93
N ALA A 19 -10.32 61.48 7.02
CA ALA A 19 -10.54 60.44 8.03
C ALA A 19 -9.93 60.95 9.36
N PRO A 20 -10.21 60.36 10.54
CA PRO A 20 -11.21 59.35 10.91
C PRO A 20 -12.25 59.92 11.91
N LYS A 21 -13.18 59.09 12.44
CA LYS A 21 -13.87 59.40 13.71
C LYS A 21 -13.96 58.19 14.66
N ARG A 22 -13.74 58.49 15.94
CA ARG A 22 -13.86 57.62 17.13
C ARG A 22 -15.11 58.07 17.89
N VAL A 23 -15.84 57.14 18.51
CA VAL A 23 -17.00 57.44 19.39
C VAL A 23 -16.77 56.76 20.75
N THR A 24 -17.30 57.36 21.82
CA THR A 24 -16.98 57.03 23.22
C THR A 24 -18.21 57.08 24.12
N ARG A 25 -18.37 56.08 25.01
CA ARG A 25 -19.25 56.06 26.22
C ARG A 25 -20.76 56.32 25.96
N ASP A 26 -21.70 55.73 26.70
CA ASP A 26 -21.77 55.57 28.17
C ASP A 26 -22.57 54.28 28.54
N SER A 27 -22.23 53.57 29.62
CA SER A 27 -22.90 53.52 30.95
C SER A 27 -24.32 52.91 31.01
N GLY A 28 -24.59 52.02 31.99
CA GLY A 28 -25.94 51.43 32.16
C GLY A 28 -26.07 50.10 32.95
N LYS A 29 -26.08 50.21 34.29
CA LYS A 29 -26.62 49.28 35.33
C LYS A 29 -26.91 47.79 35.02
N ALA A 30 -26.32 46.97 35.91
CA ALA A 30 -26.53 45.54 36.18
C ALA A 30 -27.98 44.98 36.20
N ARG A 31 -28.08 43.66 35.97
CA ARG A 31 -29.09 42.75 36.56
C ARG A 31 -28.50 41.34 36.77
N GLN A 32 -29.08 40.58 37.70
CA GLN A 32 -28.59 39.27 38.14
C GLN A 32 -28.99 38.14 37.19
N ALA A 33 -28.17 37.09 37.13
CA ALA A 33 -28.56 35.79 36.54
C ALA A 33 -29.21 34.90 37.62
N PRO A 34 -30.37 34.28 37.36
CA PRO A 34 -31.02 33.37 38.31
C PRO A 34 -30.44 31.94 38.23
N ALA A 35 -30.46 31.23 39.35
CA ALA A 35 -30.17 29.80 39.41
C ALA A 35 -31.46 29.00 39.67
N VAL A 36 -31.71 27.98 38.84
CA VAL A 36 -32.72 26.93 39.02
C VAL A 36 -32.10 25.67 38.43
N ASP A 37 -31.57 24.74 39.22
CA ASP A 37 -32.27 23.60 39.82
C ASP A 37 -33.02 22.71 38.80
N LYS A 38 -32.75 21.39 38.88
CA LYS A 38 -33.42 20.32 38.12
C LYS A 38 -33.47 19.04 38.95
N THR A 39 -34.38 18.99 39.90
CA THR A 39 -34.68 17.78 40.68
C THR A 39 -35.56 16.78 39.89
N LYS A 40 -35.26 15.47 40.07
CA LYS A 40 -36.09 14.28 39.76
C LYS A 40 -36.58 14.07 38.31
N VAL A 41 -36.21 12.91 37.75
CA VAL A 41 -37.13 11.76 37.61
C VAL A 41 -36.41 10.49 38.09
N THR A 42 -37.16 9.50 38.56
CA THR A 42 -36.74 8.30 39.30
C THR A 42 -36.02 7.23 38.48
N ALA A 43 -35.12 6.48 39.14
CA ALA A 43 -34.79 5.09 38.81
C ALA A 43 -35.00 4.21 40.06
N ALA A 44 -35.55 3.00 39.91
CA ALA A 44 -35.90 2.11 41.01
C ALA A 44 -34.88 0.96 41.20
N ALA A 45 -34.83 0.40 42.41
CA ALA A 45 -33.74 -0.45 42.90
C ALA A 45 -33.69 -1.89 42.35
N GLY A 46 -32.48 -2.48 42.33
CA GLY A 46 -32.22 -3.90 42.04
C GLY A 46 -30.82 -4.35 42.48
N LYS A 47 -30.73 -5.03 43.63
CA LYS A 47 -29.52 -5.57 44.32
C LYS A 47 -28.48 -6.21 43.36
N ALA A 48 -27.16 -5.99 43.47
CA ALA A 48 -26.23 -6.47 44.52
C ALA A 48 -26.21 -8.02 44.64
N VAL A 49 -25.09 -8.74 44.85
CA VAL A 49 -23.74 -8.48 45.42
C VAL A 49 -22.70 -9.27 44.57
N GLY A 50 -21.39 -8.99 44.44
CA GLY A 50 -20.47 -7.99 45.03
C GLY A 50 -19.00 -8.42 44.74
N ALA A 51 -18.00 -7.99 45.54
CA ALA A 51 -16.58 -8.37 45.32
C ALA A 51 -15.76 -8.48 46.63
N GLY A 52 -14.86 -9.47 46.72
CA GLY A 52 -14.00 -9.72 47.88
C GLY A 52 -12.50 -9.53 47.60
N LYS A 53 -11.85 -8.58 48.27
CA LYS A 53 -10.38 -8.46 48.32
C LYS A 53 -9.78 -9.52 49.26
N ARG A 54 -8.54 -9.95 49.01
CA ARG A 54 -7.69 -10.64 49.99
C ARG A 54 -6.28 -10.06 50.01
N VAL A 55 -5.64 -10.06 51.19
CA VAL A 55 -4.41 -9.30 51.49
C VAL A 55 -3.23 -10.24 51.79
N VAL A 56 -2.02 -9.77 51.49
CA VAL A 56 -0.74 -10.49 51.61
C VAL A 56 -0.19 -10.50 53.06
N LYS A 57 0.51 -11.57 53.46
CA LYS A 57 1.61 -11.53 54.45
C LYS A 57 2.70 -12.58 54.13
N LYS A 58 3.92 -12.37 54.63
CA LYS A 58 5.16 -13.08 54.22
C LYS A 58 5.59 -14.22 55.16
N SER A 59 6.26 -15.24 54.61
CA SER A 59 7.19 -16.16 55.30
C SER A 59 8.57 -16.18 54.56
N VAL A 60 9.53 -17.03 54.96
CA VAL A 60 10.98 -16.70 54.82
C VAL A 60 11.93 -17.90 54.52
N ALA A 61 12.84 -17.68 53.56
CA ALA A 61 14.16 -18.36 53.33
C ALA A 61 14.15 -19.88 52.95
N LYS A 62 15.24 -20.52 52.46
CA LYS A 62 16.64 -20.10 52.19
C LYS A 62 17.30 -20.92 51.05
N LYS A 63 18.40 -20.38 50.48
CA LYS A 63 19.35 -20.91 49.47
C LYS A 63 19.56 -22.45 49.33
N SER A 64 19.80 -22.90 48.10
CA SER A 64 21.09 -23.52 47.68
C SER A 64 21.26 -23.47 46.14
N ALA A 65 22.46 -23.78 45.61
CA ALA A 65 22.78 -23.76 44.16
C ALA A 65 23.94 -24.73 43.83
N ALA A 66 23.96 -25.28 42.60
CA ALA A 66 25.05 -26.13 42.09
C ALA A 66 25.23 -25.98 40.56
N LYS A 67 26.41 -26.36 40.05
CA LYS A 67 26.82 -26.30 38.63
C LYS A 67 26.70 -27.67 37.92
N PRO A 68 26.82 -27.76 36.59
CA PRO A 68 26.70 -29.03 35.85
C PRO A 68 27.98 -29.89 35.90
N ALA A 69 27.84 -31.16 35.55
CA ALA A 69 28.93 -32.12 35.33
C ALA A 69 28.76 -32.82 33.96
N ALA A 70 29.86 -33.37 33.41
CA ALA A 70 29.89 -33.98 32.08
C ALA A 70 30.63 -35.33 32.07
N SER A 71 30.09 -36.30 31.34
CA SER A 71 30.67 -37.60 30.91
C SER A 71 29.53 -38.43 30.29
N ALA A 72 29.75 -39.49 29.50
CA ALA A 72 30.81 -39.83 28.56
C ALA A 72 30.21 -40.84 27.54
N ALA A 73 30.83 -41.03 26.37
CA ALA A 73 30.30 -41.94 25.35
C ALA A 73 30.81 -43.39 25.50
N PRO A 74 30.03 -44.38 25.05
CA PRO A 74 30.56 -45.60 24.43
C PRO A 74 30.44 -45.55 22.89
N ARG A 75 31.03 -46.55 22.21
CA ARG A 75 31.24 -46.65 20.76
C ARG A 75 30.81 -48.06 20.28
N VAL A 76 31.04 -48.39 18.98
CA VAL A 76 30.80 -49.71 18.31
C VAL A 76 29.34 -49.88 17.81
N ALA A 77 29.02 -50.41 16.61
CA ALA A 77 29.79 -51.04 15.52
C ALA A 77 29.46 -50.44 14.11
N LYS A 78 29.95 -51.08 13.02
CA LYS A 78 29.67 -50.74 11.61
C LYS A 78 28.96 -51.89 10.86
N GLN A 79 28.13 -51.52 9.87
CA GLN A 79 27.83 -52.28 8.63
C GLN A 79 27.04 -53.61 8.78
N PRO A 80 26.48 -54.19 7.67
CA PRO A 80 26.61 -53.82 6.25
C PRO A 80 25.34 -53.34 5.54
N THR A 81 25.51 -52.95 4.28
CA THR A 81 24.46 -52.63 3.30
C THR A 81 23.86 -53.89 2.68
N SER A 82 22.56 -53.88 2.36
CA SER A 82 21.95 -54.81 1.38
C SER A 82 21.07 -54.04 0.40
N VAL A 83 21.28 -54.27 -0.89
CA VAL A 83 20.43 -53.73 -1.97
C VAL A 83 19.30 -54.71 -2.23
N VAL A 84 18.06 -54.25 -2.27
CA VAL A 84 16.91 -55.04 -2.74
C VAL A 84 16.14 -54.21 -3.76
N SER A 85 15.86 -54.82 -4.91
CA SER A 85 15.17 -54.22 -6.05
C SER A 85 13.66 -54.08 -5.84
N ALA A 86 13.06 -53.07 -6.45
CA ALA A 86 11.62 -52.88 -6.46
C ALA A 86 10.87 -53.87 -7.38
N PRO A 87 9.57 -54.11 -7.15
CA PRO A 87 8.61 -54.43 -8.19
C PRO A 87 7.77 -53.19 -8.59
N ALA A 88 7.37 -53.09 -9.86
CA ALA A 88 6.64 -51.94 -10.39
C ALA A 88 5.16 -52.25 -10.71
N ALA A 89 4.25 -51.36 -10.30
CA ALA A 89 2.86 -51.29 -10.79
C ALA A 89 2.44 -49.81 -10.87
N LYS A 90 2.31 -49.21 -12.06
CA LYS A 90 1.20 -49.33 -13.02
C LYS A 90 -0.18 -48.97 -12.46
N LYS A 91 -0.47 -47.66 -12.34
CA LYS A 91 -1.26 -46.91 -13.34
C LYS A 91 -1.43 -45.45 -12.90
N ALA A 92 -0.88 -44.50 -13.65
CA ALA A 92 -1.33 -43.11 -13.56
C ALA A 92 -2.72 -43.00 -14.23
N ALA A 93 -3.69 -42.40 -13.54
CA ALA A 93 -4.93 -41.98 -14.19
C ALA A 93 -4.62 -40.80 -15.11
N ALA A 94 -5.09 -40.85 -16.36
CA ALA A 94 -4.83 -39.78 -17.31
C ALA A 94 -5.60 -38.52 -16.92
N ALA A 95 -4.88 -37.48 -16.47
CA ALA A 95 -5.44 -36.14 -16.42
C ALA A 95 -5.92 -35.76 -17.82
N LYS A 96 -7.18 -35.32 -17.95
CA LYS A 96 -7.75 -34.92 -19.24
C LYS A 96 -7.00 -33.70 -19.75
N LYS A 97 -6.15 -33.87 -20.77
CA LYS A 97 -5.68 -32.74 -21.57
C LYS A 97 -6.89 -32.00 -22.14
N LEU A 98 -6.98 -30.70 -21.86
CA LEU A 98 -7.81 -29.80 -22.65
C LEU A 98 -7.32 -29.84 -24.11
N PRO A 99 -8.22 -29.77 -25.11
CA PRO A 99 -7.86 -29.99 -26.50
C PRO A 99 -6.90 -28.91 -27.01
N ILE A 100 -5.75 -29.32 -27.55
CA ILE A 100 -4.83 -28.42 -28.25
C ILE A 100 -5.44 -28.10 -29.60
N ALA A 101 -6.02 -26.91 -29.74
CA ALA A 101 -6.62 -26.41 -30.97
C ALA A 101 -5.55 -25.89 -31.95
N GLU A 102 -4.78 -26.80 -32.56
CA GLU A 102 -3.74 -26.43 -33.52
C GLU A 102 -4.31 -26.14 -34.92
N LYS A 103 -4.67 -24.87 -35.17
CA LYS A 103 -4.53 -24.17 -36.46
C LYS A 103 -4.92 -22.69 -36.33
N ALA A 104 -3.96 -21.87 -35.93
CA ALA A 104 -4.10 -20.42 -36.00
C ALA A 104 -4.03 -19.97 -37.47
N VAL A 105 -5.16 -19.60 -38.06
CA VAL A 105 -5.18 -18.85 -39.32
C VAL A 105 -4.61 -17.45 -39.03
N GLN A 106 -3.49 -17.11 -39.65
CA GLN A 106 -2.89 -15.77 -39.55
C GLN A 106 -3.67 -14.75 -40.38
N GLY A 107 -4.92 -14.49 -39.98
CA GLY A 107 -5.61 -13.24 -40.30
C GLY A 107 -5.09 -12.12 -39.39
N ALA A 108 -4.94 -10.91 -39.93
CA ALA A 108 -4.56 -9.76 -39.12
C ALA A 108 -5.71 -9.40 -38.16
N ALA A 109 -5.59 -9.82 -36.89
CA ALA A 109 -6.53 -9.44 -35.86
C ALA A 109 -6.47 -7.92 -35.64
N THR A 110 -7.59 -7.24 -35.93
CA THR A 110 -7.74 -5.81 -35.65
C THR A 110 -7.42 -5.55 -34.18
N GLN A 111 -6.42 -4.70 -33.91
CA GLN A 111 -6.08 -4.32 -32.54
C GLN A 111 -7.23 -3.49 -31.98
N VAL A 112 -8.03 -4.11 -31.10
CA VAL A 112 -9.12 -3.47 -30.34
C VAL A 112 -8.55 -2.23 -29.64
N GLY A 113 -9.13 -1.06 -29.93
CA GLY A 113 -8.59 0.22 -29.47
C GLY A 113 -8.69 0.38 -27.94
N ASN A 114 -7.81 1.18 -27.34
CA ASN A 114 -7.87 1.44 -25.88
C ASN A 114 -9.21 2.03 -25.46
N ASP A 115 -9.81 2.91 -26.28
CA ASP A 115 -11.14 3.48 -26.05
C ASP A 115 -12.27 2.45 -26.17
N GLU A 116 -12.11 1.45 -27.06
CA GLU A 116 -13.05 0.35 -27.25
C GLU A 116 -12.99 -0.65 -26.09
N LEU A 117 -11.78 -0.99 -25.63
CA LEU A 117 -11.57 -1.75 -24.38
C LEU A 117 -12.19 -1.02 -23.18
N ARG A 118 -11.93 0.29 -23.06
CA ARG A 118 -12.47 1.12 -21.99
C ARG A 118 -14.00 1.15 -22.01
N PHE A 119 -14.61 1.43 -23.17
CA PHE A 119 -16.06 1.46 -23.33
C PHE A 119 -16.70 0.09 -23.02
N GLY A 120 -16.10 -1.00 -23.49
CA GLY A 120 -16.56 -2.36 -23.18
C GLY A 120 -16.54 -2.67 -21.69
N ILE A 121 -15.46 -2.30 -20.99
CA ILE A 121 -15.35 -2.45 -19.53
C ILE A 121 -16.36 -1.57 -18.78
N GLU A 122 -16.50 -0.30 -19.14
CA GLU A 122 -17.42 0.62 -18.48
C GLU A 122 -18.89 0.16 -18.70
N SER A 123 -19.28 -0.21 -19.91
CA SER A 123 -20.60 -0.75 -20.25
C SER A 123 -20.94 -2.06 -19.52
N ALA A 124 -19.98 -2.99 -19.45
CA ALA A 124 -20.17 -4.24 -18.71
C ALA A 124 -20.19 -4.00 -17.18
N PHE A 125 -19.45 -3.01 -16.68
CA PHE A 125 -19.43 -2.68 -15.25
C PHE A 125 -20.74 -2.06 -14.78
N GLU A 126 -21.35 -1.12 -15.52
CA GLU A 126 -22.63 -0.54 -15.10
C GLU A 126 -23.75 -1.60 -15.05
N ARG A 127 -23.69 -2.62 -15.91
CA ARG A 127 -24.63 -3.76 -15.95
C ARG A 127 -24.15 -5.00 -15.19
N ARG A 128 -23.08 -4.91 -14.38
CA ARG A 128 -22.39 -6.06 -13.72
C ARG A 128 -23.29 -7.03 -12.95
N ALA A 129 -24.41 -6.55 -12.43
CA ALA A 129 -25.40 -7.35 -11.69
C ALA A 129 -26.28 -8.23 -12.60
N SER A 130 -26.51 -7.81 -13.85
CA SER A 130 -27.42 -8.47 -14.81
C SER A 130 -26.70 -9.20 -15.96
N LEU A 131 -25.36 -9.24 -15.96
CA LEU A 131 -24.59 -10.02 -16.94
C LEU A 131 -25.03 -11.51 -16.91
N THR A 132 -25.42 -12.04 -18.07
CA THR A 132 -25.78 -13.45 -18.24
C THR A 132 -24.53 -14.31 -18.49
N VAL A 133 -24.66 -15.64 -18.42
CA VAL A 133 -23.56 -16.55 -18.79
C VAL A 133 -23.15 -16.34 -20.26
N ASP A 134 -24.12 -16.21 -21.16
CA ASP A 134 -23.87 -16.00 -22.59
C ASP A 134 -23.15 -14.66 -22.87
N GLU A 135 -23.46 -13.59 -22.13
CA GLU A 135 -22.76 -12.31 -22.24
C GLU A 135 -21.37 -12.35 -21.58
N ILE A 136 -21.20 -13.14 -20.52
CA ILE A 136 -19.91 -13.35 -19.88
C ILE A 136 -18.96 -14.08 -20.83
N ASP A 137 -19.38 -15.22 -21.40
CA ASP A 137 -18.51 -16.05 -22.23
C ASP A 137 -18.42 -15.57 -23.69
N GLY A 138 -19.46 -14.93 -24.22
CA GLY A 138 -19.49 -14.42 -25.59
C GLY A 138 -18.68 -13.15 -25.84
N SER A 139 -18.49 -12.29 -24.83
CA SER A 139 -17.75 -11.03 -24.99
C SER A 139 -17.04 -10.52 -23.73
N THR A 140 -17.70 -10.50 -22.57
CA THR A 140 -17.17 -9.80 -21.38
C THR A 140 -15.86 -10.39 -20.89
N ARG A 141 -15.77 -11.73 -20.82
CA ARG A 141 -14.55 -12.46 -20.41
C ARG A 141 -13.36 -12.11 -21.30
N ALA A 142 -13.56 -12.02 -22.62
CA ALA A 142 -12.48 -11.71 -23.56
C ALA A 142 -11.94 -10.28 -23.37
N ILE A 143 -12.82 -9.28 -23.27
CA ILE A 143 -12.43 -7.88 -23.05
C ILE A 143 -11.72 -7.73 -21.70
N VAL A 144 -12.29 -8.31 -20.64
CA VAL A 144 -11.69 -8.29 -19.29
C VAL A 144 -10.31 -8.93 -19.29
N THR A 145 -10.15 -10.13 -19.87
CA THR A 145 -8.84 -10.79 -19.97
C THR A 145 -7.81 -9.95 -20.73
N ARG A 146 -8.18 -9.33 -21.87
CA ARG A 146 -7.28 -8.44 -22.64
C ARG A 146 -6.81 -7.23 -21.84
N VAL A 147 -7.61 -6.73 -20.90
CA VAL A 147 -7.26 -5.61 -20.02
C VAL A 147 -6.39 -6.07 -18.84
N ILE A 148 -6.70 -7.21 -18.22
CA ILE A 148 -5.85 -7.83 -17.20
C ILE A 148 -4.46 -8.16 -17.77
N ASP A 149 -4.39 -8.69 -18.99
CA ASP A 149 -3.12 -8.99 -19.66
C ASP A 149 -2.35 -7.70 -20.05
N GLY A 150 -3.05 -6.58 -20.24
CA GLY A 150 -2.44 -5.26 -20.41
C GLY A 150 -1.80 -4.73 -19.11
N LEU A 151 -2.49 -4.91 -17.97
CA LEU A 151 -1.91 -4.68 -16.65
C LEU A 151 -0.65 -5.55 -16.43
N GLU A 152 -0.70 -6.83 -16.78
CA GLU A 152 0.45 -7.75 -16.65
C GLU A 152 1.70 -7.35 -17.44
N ARG A 153 1.51 -6.67 -18.57
CA ARG A 153 2.58 -6.18 -19.44
C ARG A 153 3.08 -4.78 -19.06
N GLY A 154 2.40 -4.08 -18.14
CA GLY A 154 2.64 -2.67 -17.87
C GLY A 154 2.19 -1.73 -18.99
N GLU A 155 1.40 -2.25 -19.94
CA GLU A 155 0.72 -1.50 -21.01
C GLU A 155 -0.36 -0.58 -20.43
N PHE A 156 -0.98 -1.02 -19.33
CA PHE A 156 -1.91 -0.25 -18.51
C PHE A 156 -1.42 -0.23 -17.06
N ARG A 157 -1.73 0.84 -16.32
CA ARG A 157 -1.48 0.95 -14.87
C ARG A 157 -2.61 1.68 -14.16
N VAL A 158 -2.99 1.20 -12.97
CA VAL A 158 -4.22 1.65 -12.27
C VAL A 158 -4.15 3.11 -11.82
N ALA A 159 -2.95 3.62 -11.54
CA ALA A 159 -2.70 5.06 -11.45
C ALA A 159 -1.33 5.39 -12.05
N GLU A 160 -1.18 6.61 -12.55
CA GLU A 160 0.04 7.11 -13.20
C GLU A 160 0.32 8.59 -12.87
N PRO A 161 1.58 9.05 -12.94
CA PRO A 161 1.92 10.46 -12.70
C PRO A 161 1.22 11.39 -13.69
N ASP A 162 0.67 12.51 -13.20
CA ASP A 162 -0.13 13.44 -14.01
C ASP A 162 0.71 14.47 -14.81
N GLY A 163 2.03 14.35 -14.77
CA GLY A 163 3.00 15.29 -15.36
C GLY A 163 3.19 16.60 -14.59
N LYS A 164 2.54 16.78 -13.44
CA LYS A 164 2.55 18.02 -12.61
C LYS A 164 3.00 17.78 -11.16
N GLY A 165 3.38 16.55 -10.83
CA GLY A 165 3.74 16.12 -9.47
C GLY A 165 2.58 15.51 -8.68
N GLY A 166 1.43 15.27 -9.32
CA GLY A 166 0.32 14.49 -8.80
C GLY A 166 0.18 13.14 -9.51
N TRP A 167 -0.92 12.44 -9.23
CA TRP A 167 -1.24 11.13 -9.78
C TRP A 167 -2.70 11.07 -10.25
N THR A 168 -2.94 10.46 -11.41
CA THR A 168 -4.26 10.25 -12.01
C THR A 168 -4.67 8.78 -11.87
N VAL A 169 -5.93 8.51 -11.53
CA VAL A 169 -6.46 7.15 -11.36
C VAL A 169 -7.25 6.73 -12.60
N ASN A 170 -6.86 5.60 -13.19
CA ASN A 170 -7.58 4.95 -14.28
C ASN A 170 -8.70 4.07 -13.73
N GLU A 171 -9.81 4.68 -13.32
CA GLU A 171 -10.95 3.98 -12.68
C GLU A 171 -11.47 2.78 -13.48
N TRP A 172 -11.45 2.86 -14.81
CA TRP A 172 -11.89 1.77 -15.69
C TRP A 172 -11.03 0.50 -15.51
N LEU A 173 -9.76 0.61 -15.14
CA LEU A 173 -8.92 -0.55 -14.84
C LEU A 173 -9.32 -1.22 -13.51
N LYS A 174 -9.79 -0.45 -12.53
CA LYS A 174 -10.41 -1.01 -11.30
C LYS A 174 -11.74 -1.69 -11.62
N LYS A 175 -12.56 -1.10 -12.50
CA LYS A 175 -13.77 -1.74 -13.03
C LYS A 175 -13.45 -3.07 -13.72
N ALA A 176 -12.35 -3.15 -14.50
CA ALA A 176 -11.89 -4.39 -15.11
C ALA A 176 -11.44 -5.46 -14.10
N VAL A 177 -10.72 -5.09 -13.04
CA VAL A 177 -10.32 -6.01 -11.96
C VAL A 177 -11.55 -6.55 -11.20
N LEU A 178 -12.53 -5.70 -10.90
CA LEU A 178 -13.80 -6.13 -10.29
C LEU A 178 -14.60 -7.04 -11.23
N LEU A 179 -14.61 -6.78 -12.53
CA LEU A 179 -15.22 -7.68 -13.53
C LEU A 179 -14.45 -9.00 -13.65
N TYR A 180 -13.12 -9.03 -13.51
CA TYR A 180 -12.35 -10.28 -13.49
C TYR A 180 -12.79 -11.21 -12.35
N PHE A 181 -13.17 -10.67 -11.18
CA PHE A 181 -13.77 -11.45 -10.10
C PHE A 181 -15.22 -11.89 -10.38
N ARG A 182 -15.93 -11.22 -11.29
CA ARG A 182 -17.31 -11.55 -11.69
C ARG A 182 -17.36 -12.63 -12.77
N VAL A 183 -16.47 -12.59 -13.77
CA VAL A 183 -16.46 -13.55 -14.88
C VAL A 183 -15.81 -14.89 -14.51
N ASN A 184 -14.85 -14.92 -13.58
CA ASN A 184 -14.17 -16.16 -13.19
C ASN A 184 -14.88 -16.88 -12.04
N GLU A 185 -15.02 -18.19 -12.16
CA GLU A 185 -15.54 -19.07 -11.12
C GLU A 185 -14.45 -19.46 -10.12
N MET A 186 -14.85 -20.01 -8.97
CA MET A 186 -13.89 -20.57 -8.01
C MET A 186 -13.39 -21.92 -8.52
N ALA A 187 -12.07 -22.14 -8.49
CA ALA A 187 -11.43 -23.37 -8.93
C ALA A 187 -10.49 -23.94 -7.87
N VAL A 188 -10.26 -25.25 -7.92
CA VAL A 188 -9.19 -25.89 -7.15
C VAL A 188 -7.87 -25.59 -7.85
N ILE A 189 -6.99 -24.88 -7.17
CA ILE A 189 -5.63 -24.59 -7.65
C ILE A 189 -4.71 -25.63 -7.02
N ASP A 190 -4.24 -26.58 -7.81
CA ASP A 190 -3.30 -27.62 -7.35
C ASP A 190 -1.93 -26.99 -7.04
N ALA A 191 -1.44 -27.26 -5.84
CA ALA A 191 -0.28 -26.60 -5.24
C ALA A 191 0.25 -27.40 -4.04
N GLN A 192 1.36 -26.94 -3.47
CA GLN A 192 2.02 -27.57 -2.32
C GLN A 192 2.18 -26.55 -1.17
N PRO A 193 2.05 -26.97 0.11
CA PRO A 193 1.84 -28.35 0.59
C PRO A 193 0.38 -28.85 0.51
N ALA A 194 -0.55 -28.02 0.04
CA ALA A 194 -1.96 -28.35 -0.12
C ALA A 194 -2.56 -27.56 -1.29
N PRO A 195 -3.65 -28.03 -1.93
CA PRO A 195 -4.38 -27.27 -2.93
C PRO A 195 -5.11 -26.08 -2.31
N PHE A 196 -5.34 -25.03 -3.12
CA PHE A 196 -6.10 -23.84 -2.75
C PHE A 196 -7.46 -23.78 -3.46
N TRP A 197 -8.33 -22.87 -3.01
CA TRP A 197 -9.65 -22.61 -3.60
C TRP A 197 -9.82 -21.10 -3.80
N ASP A 198 -9.59 -20.63 -5.02
CA ASP A 198 -9.64 -19.20 -5.40
C ASP A 198 -10.12 -19.08 -6.87
N LYS A 199 -10.44 -17.85 -7.31
CA LYS A 199 -10.82 -17.50 -8.68
C LYS A 199 -9.82 -16.58 -9.38
N VAL A 200 -8.66 -16.34 -8.77
CA VAL A 200 -7.59 -15.50 -9.31
C VAL A 200 -6.35 -16.35 -9.53
N GLU A 201 -5.94 -16.46 -10.79
CA GLU A 201 -4.78 -17.25 -11.19
C GLU A 201 -3.47 -16.65 -10.65
N SER A 202 -2.39 -17.44 -10.61
CA SER A 202 -1.06 -16.90 -10.31
C SER A 202 -0.46 -16.20 -11.53
N ARG A 203 0.24 -15.08 -11.31
CA ARG A 203 0.96 -14.28 -12.31
C ARG A 203 1.97 -15.08 -13.14
N PHE A 204 2.48 -16.18 -12.58
CA PHE A 204 3.50 -17.03 -13.17
C PHE A 204 2.97 -18.45 -13.50
N ALA A 205 1.65 -18.64 -13.52
CA ALA A 205 1.05 -19.89 -13.94
C ALA A 205 1.46 -20.21 -15.40
N GLY A 206 2.00 -21.42 -15.62
CA GLY A 206 2.46 -21.86 -16.94
C GLY A 206 3.79 -21.26 -17.43
N PHE A 207 4.50 -20.44 -16.63
CA PHE A 207 5.81 -19.92 -17.03
C PHE A 207 6.87 -21.02 -17.13
N GLY A 208 7.58 -21.08 -18.26
CA GLY A 208 8.80 -21.83 -18.45
C GLY A 208 10.05 -20.94 -18.36
N GLU A 209 11.20 -21.51 -18.72
CA GLU A 209 12.48 -20.80 -18.67
C GLU A 209 12.51 -19.58 -19.61
N ALA A 210 11.91 -19.67 -20.79
CA ALA A 210 11.86 -18.58 -21.76
C ALA A 210 11.05 -17.39 -21.23
N GLU A 211 9.93 -17.64 -20.57
CA GLU A 211 9.04 -16.63 -20.00
C GLU A 211 9.72 -15.91 -18.83
N PHE A 212 10.37 -16.64 -17.91
CA PHE A 212 11.16 -16.03 -16.83
C PHE A 212 12.36 -15.23 -17.35
N ARG A 213 13.10 -15.75 -18.33
CA ARG A 213 14.22 -15.01 -18.95
C ARG A 213 13.76 -13.74 -19.67
N LYS A 214 12.60 -13.79 -20.34
CA LYS A 214 12.01 -12.62 -21.02
C LYS A 214 11.47 -11.58 -20.03
N ALA A 215 10.88 -12.02 -18.92
CA ALA A 215 10.40 -11.12 -17.87
C ALA A 215 11.56 -10.43 -17.11
N GLY A 216 12.67 -11.13 -16.90
CA GLY A 216 13.82 -10.60 -16.17
C GLY A 216 13.58 -10.41 -14.67
N VAL A 217 12.57 -11.08 -14.10
CA VAL A 217 12.17 -10.99 -12.69
C VAL A 217 12.68 -12.20 -11.91
N ARG A 218 13.27 -11.99 -10.73
CA ARG A 218 13.72 -13.09 -9.86
C ARG A 218 12.64 -13.46 -8.83
N VAL A 219 11.88 -14.50 -9.13
CA VAL A 219 10.84 -15.05 -8.25
C VAL A 219 11.45 -16.12 -7.34
N VAL A 220 11.58 -15.85 -6.04
CA VAL A 220 12.14 -16.79 -5.05
C VAL A 220 11.02 -17.72 -4.54
N PRO A 221 11.27 -19.04 -4.32
CA PRO A 221 10.25 -19.97 -3.84
C PRO A 221 9.55 -19.49 -2.55
N GLY A 222 8.23 -19.44 -2.59
CA GLY A 222 7.38 -18.83 -1.54
C GLY A 222 6.89 -17.42 -1.88
N ALA A 223 7.34 -16.81 -2.96
CA ALA A 223 6.73 -15.59 -3.51
C ALA A 223 5.42 -15.93 -4.22
N VAL A 224 4.35 -15.17 -3.93
CA VAL A 224 3.01 -15.36 -4.51
C VAL A 224 2.54 -14.06 -5.15
N ALA A 225 2.42 -14.06 -6.47
CA ALA A 225 1.83 -12.97 -7.23
C ALA A 225 0.55 -13.44 -7.95
N ARG A 226 -0.48 -12.60 -7.97
CA ARG A 226 -1.76 -12.82 -8.67
C ARG A 226 -1.74 -12.26 -10.10
N ARG A 227 -2.52 -12.88 -10.99
CA ARG A 227 -2.72 -12.42 -12.37
C ARG A 227 -3.15 -10.95 -12.39
N GLY A 228 -2.70 -10.19 -13.38
CA GLY A 228 -2.93 -8.75 -13.50
C GLY A 228 -2.00 -7.88 -12.65
N SER A 229 -0.84 -8.39 -12.22
CA SER A 229 0.23 -7.61 -11.57
C SER A 229 1.42 -7.41 -12.52
N TYR A 230 2.01 -6.21 -12.49
CA TYR A 230 3.21 -5.87 -13.27
C TYR A 230 4.47 -5.91 -12.41
N PHE A 231 5.55 -6.41 -13.01
CA PHE A 231 6.91 -6.36 -12.48
C PHE A 231 7.85 -5.89 -13.58
N GLY A 232 8.61 -4.83 -13.30
CA GLY A 232 9.69 -4.35 -14.16
C GLY A 232 10.89 -5.30 -14.18
N LYS A 233 11.84 -5.00 -15.06
CA LYS A 233 13.08 -5.77 -15.20
C LYS A 233 13.91 -5.73 -13.90
N ASP A 234 14.66 -6.79 -13.63
CA ASP A 234 15.56 -6.96 -12.47
C ASP A 234 14.87 -6.83 -11.09
N VAL A 235 13.53 -6.86 -11.03
CA VAL A 235 12.77 -6.95 -9.76
C VAL A 235 13.07 -8.27 -9.06
N VAL A 236 13.24 -8.20 -7.73
CA VAL A 236 13.44 -9.37 -6.88
C VAL A 236 12.24 -9.54 -5.95
N LEU A 237 11.53 -10.65 -6.13
CA LEU A 237 10.48 -11.10 -5.22
C LEU A 237 11.05 -12.18 -4.31
N MET A 238 11.38 -11.80 -3.07
CA MET A 238 11.59 -12.75 -1.98
C MET A 238 10.22 -13.36 -1.57
N PRO A 239 10.14 -14.30 -0.60
CA PRO A 239 8.86 -14.91 -0.21
C PRO A 239 7.86 -13.88 0.35
N SER A 240 7.00 -13.34 -0.52
CA SER A 240 6.18 -12.13 -0.34
C SER A 240 4.85 -12.26 -1.10
N PHE A 241 3.92 -11.34 -0.90
CA PHE A 241 2.65 -11.31 -1.64
C PHE A 241 2.53 -10.08 -2.55
N THR A 242 2.05 -10.26 -3.78
CA THR A 242 1.65 -9.16 -4.68
C THR A 242 0.28 -9.43 -5.29
N ASN A 243 -0.63 -8.48 -5.11
CA ASN A 243 -2.04 -8.63 -5.48
C ASN A 243 -2.36 -8.01 -6.86
N ILE A 244 -3.53 -8.34 -7.40
CA ILE A 244 -3.99 -7.89 -8.74
C ILE A 244 -4.04 -6.35 -8.87
N GLY A 245 -3.67 -5.85 -10.05
CA GLY A 245 -3.61 -4.43 -10.40
C GLY A 245 -2.37 -3.69 -9.87
N ALA A 246 -1.54 -4.33 -9.05
CA ALA A 246 -0.29 -3.74 -8.56
C ALA A 246 0.73 -3.53 -9.69
N TYR A 247 1.50 -2.45 -9.59
CA TYR A 247 2.61 -2.14 -10.49
C TYR A 247 3.89 -2.02 -9.67
N VAL A 248 4.94 -2.76 -10.04
CA VAL A 248 6.25 -2.70 -9.39
C VAL A 248 7.30 -2.33 -10.43
N GLY A 249 7.91 -1.15 -10.29
CA GLY A 249 8.95 -0.63 -11.18
C GLY A 249 10.26 -1.43 -11.15
N GLU A 250 11.12 -1.19 -12.14
CA GLU A 250 12.35 -1.97 -12.35
C GLU A 250 13.37 -1.87 -11.21
N GLY A 251 14.17 -2.92 -11.02
CA GLY A 251 15.21 -3.00 -9.99
C GLY A 251 14.70 -2.93 -8.54
N THR A 252 13.39 -2.98 -8.30
CA THR A 252 12.79 -2.93 -6.97
C THR A 252 12.92 -4.26 -6.24
N MET A 253 13.24 -4.19 -4.94
CA MET A 253 13.35 -5.35 -4.04
C MET A 253 12.11 -5.44 -3.14
N VAL A 254 11.43 -6.58 -3.19
CA VAL A 254 10.30 -6.93 -2.33
C VAL A 254 10.74 -8.06 -1.41
N ASP A 255 11.07 -7.73 -0.16
CA ASP A 255 11.68 -8.67 0.80
C ASP A 255 10.70 -9.67 1.41
N THR A 256 11.27 -10.66 2.11
CA THR A 256 10.55 -11.74 2.80
C THR A 256 9.44 -11.20 3.72
N TRP A 257 8.21 -11.68 3.50
CA TRP A 257 6.96 -11.28 4.14
C TRP A 257 6.48 -9.85 3.87
N ALA A 258 7.10 -9.12 2.94
CA ALA A 258 6.51 -7.88 2.44
C ALA A 258 5.22 -8.16 1.64
N THR A 259 4.35 -7.15 1.55
CA THR A 259 3.07 -7.24 0.82
C THR A 259 2.87 -6.02 -0.07
N VAL A 260 2.55 -6.24 -1.34
CA VAL A 260 2.12 -5.22 -2.29
C VAL A 260 0.65 -5.42 -2.61
N GLY A 261 -0.20 -4.57 -2.02
CA GLY A 261 -1.66 -4.66 -2.11
C GLY A 261 -2.23 -4.35 -3.49
N SER A 262 -3.53 -4.59 -3.66
CA SER A 262 -4.21 -4.43 -4.95
C SER A 262 -4.15 -2.98 -5.43
N CYS A 263 -3.86 -2.80 -6.71
CA CYS A 263 -3.70 -1.51 -7.37
C CYS A 263 -2.49 -0.66 -6.91
N ALA A 264 -1.71 -1.08 -5.90
CA ALA A 264 -0.59 -0.31 -5.36
C ALA A 264 0.48 0.02 -6.43
N GLN A 265 1.04 1.22 -6.36
CA GLN A 265 2.03 1.70 -7.33
C GLN A 265 3.40 1.83 -6.64
N ILE A 266 4.33 0.93 -6.97
CA ILE A 266 5.72 0.98 -6.49
C ILE A 266 6.61 1.42 -7.65
N GLY A 267 7.44 2.43 -7.41
CA GLY A 267 8.41 2.97 -8.34
C GLY A 267 9.58 2.04 -8.66
N ALA A 268 10.53 2.57 -9.44
CA ALA A 268 11.80 1.93 -9.74
C ALA A 268 12.79 2.04 -8.56
N HIS A 269 13.65 1.04 -8.42
CA HIS A 269 14.74 0.98 -7.44
C HIS A 269 14.31 1.18 -5.97
N CYS A 270 13.07 0.84 -5.65
CA CYS A 270 12.55 0.86 -4.28
C CYS A 270 13.03 -0.38 -3.51
N HIS A 271 13.10 -0.26 -2.18
CA HIS A 271 13.35 -1.40 -1.30
C HIS A 271 12.24 -1.50 -0.26
N LEU A 272 11.33 -2.44 -0.45
CA LEU A 272 10.31 -2.82 0.52
C LEU A 272 10.91 -3.89 1.42
N SER A 273 11.37 -3.49 2.62
CA SER A 273 12.11 -4.36 3.54
C SER A 273 11.25 -5.46 4.15
N GLY A 274 11.91 -6.46 4.77
CA GLY A 274 11.25 -7.64 5.32
C GLY A 274 10.03 -7.35 6.21
N GLY A 275 8.87 -7.84 5.77
CA GLY A 275 7.61 -7.64 6.48
C GLY A 275 7.00 -6.24 6.38
N ALA A 276 7.36 -5.43 5.39
CA ALA A 276 6.71 -4.15 5.12
C ALA A 276 5.44 -4.34 4.27
N GLY A 277 4.31 -3.76 4.68
CA GLY A 277 3.04 -3.86 3.97
C GLY A 277 2.65 -2.56 3.27
N ILE A 278 2.27 -2.67 1.99
CA ILE A 278 1.73 -1.59 1.18
C ILE A 278 0.24 -1.91 0.91
N GLY A 279 -0.66 -1.18 1.55
CA GLY A 279 -2.10 -1.42 1.51
C GLY A 279 -2.71 -1.28 0.12
N GLY A 280 -3.62 -2.18 -0.22
CA GLY A 280 -4.34 -2.14 -1.50
C GLY A 280 -5.57 -1.24 -1.46
N VAL A 281 -5.88 -0.58 -2.58
CA VAL A 281 -7.11 0.24 -2.73
C VAL A 281 -7.74 -0.06 -4.10
N LEU A 282 -8.57 -1.10 -4.14
CA LEU A 282 -9.38 -1.42 -5.32
C LEU A 282 -10.67 -0.58 -5.31
N GLU A 283 -11.35 -0.51 -4.16
CA GLU A 283 -12.54 0.32 -3.94
C GLU A 283 -12.28 1.33 -2.81
N PRO A 284 -12.90 2.53 -2.85
CA PRO A 284 -13.78 3.02 -3.92
C PRO A 284 -12.99 3.37 -5.20
N LEU A 285 -13.68 3.47 -6.34
CA LEU A 285 -13.05 3.57 -7.66
C LEU A 285 -12.14 4.79 -7.78
N GLN A 286 -12.64 5.96 -7.39
CA GLN A 286 -11.96 7.25 -7.48
C GLN A 286 -10.79 7.45 -6.48
N ALA A 287 -10.63 6.57 -5.49
CA ALA A 287 -9.54 6.71 -4.51
C ALA A 287 -8.18 6.34 -5.13
N SER A 288 -7.16 7.14 -4.86
CA SER A 288 -5.78 6.79 -5.25
C SER A 288 -5.38 5.44 -4.62
N PRO A 289 -4.69 4.55 -5.36
CA PRO A 289 -3.94 3.48 -4.73
C PRO A 289 -2.85 4.04 -3.82
N THR A 290 -2.34 3.22 -2.91
CA THR A 290 -1.14 3.55 -2.14
C THR A 290 0.08 3.59 -3.07
N ILE A 291 0.92 4.62 -2.91
CA ILE A 291 2.01 4.92 -3.86
C ILE A 291 3.33 5.06 -3.11
N ILE A 292 4.36 4.37 -3.61
CA ILE A 292 5.75 4.46 -3.16
C ILE A 292 6.57 4.88 -4.38
N GLU A 293 6.94 6.15 -4.48
CA GLU A 293 7.67 6.69 -5.64
C GLU A 293 9.14 6.23 -5.69
N ASP A 294 9.82 6.48 -6.81
CA ASP A 294 11.13 5.91 -7.14
C ASP A 294 12.22 6.13 -6.07
N HIS A 295 13.12 5.14 -5.93
CA HIS A 295 14.25 5.12 -5.00
C HIS A 295 13.90 5.21 -3.49
N CYS A 296 12.63 4.98 -3.12
CA CYS A 296 12.22 4.95 -1.73
C CYS A 296 12.71 3.68 -1.01
N PHE A 297 13.16 3.86 0.23
CA PHE A 297 13.42 2.77 1.17
C PHE A 297 12.28 2.71 2.20
N ILE A 298 11.62 1.56 2.30
CA ILE A 298 10.58 1.28 3.30
C ILE A 298 11.13 0.24 4.27
N GLY A 299 11.41 0.65 5.51
CA GLY A 299 12.03 -0.20 6.52
C GLY A 299 11.17 -1.35 7.01
N ALA A 300 11.80 -2.33 7.64
CA ALA A 300 11.16 -3.58 8.06
C ALA A 300 10.01 -3.31 9.06
N ARG A 301 8.89 -4.04 8.87
CA ARG A 301 7.66 -3.91 9.69
C ARG A 301 7.02 -2.53 9.69
N SER A 302 7.29 -1.71 8.67
CA SER A 302 6.57 -0.48 8.39
C SER A 302 5.38 -0.76 7.47
N GLU A 303 4.31 0.03 7.60
CA GLU A 303 3.06 -0.17 6.87
C GLU A 303 2.62 1.16 6.25
N VAL A 304 2.27 1.17 4.96
CA VAL A 304 1.77 2.36 4.25
C VAL A 304 0.45 1.98 3.59
N VAL A 305 -0.65 2.69 3.86
CA VAL A 305 -2.01 2.24 3.51
C VAL A 305 -2.92 3.36 2.99
N GLU A 306 -4.18 3.01 2.67
CA GLU A 306 -5.28 3.98 2.48
C GLU A 306 -5.04 5.05 1.39
N GLY A 307 -4.20 4.75 0.38
CA GLY A 307 -3.90 5.72 -0.68
C GLY A 307 -2.86 6.76 -0.30
N VAL A 308 -2.09 6.55 0.77
CA VAL A 308 -0.93 7.38 1.13
C VAL A 308 0.10 7.36 0.00
N VAL A 309 0.70 8.53 -0.26
CA VAL A 309 1.79 8.70 -1.23
C VAL A 309 3.09 9.00 -0.49
N ILE A 310 4.12 8.18 -0.73
CA ILE A 310 5.49 8.41 -0.26
C ILE A 310 6.31 8.96 -1.42
N GLY A 311 6.63 10.26 -1.35
CA GLY A 311 7.37 10.99 -2.36
C GLY A 311 8.79 10.47 -2.56
N HIS A 312 9.28 10.57 -3.79
CA HIS A 312 10.49 9.87 -4.26
C HIS A 312 11.73 10.06 -3.37
N HIS A 313 12.61 9.06 -3.40
CA HIS A 313 13.90 9.00 -2.69
C HIS A 313 13.82 9.00 -1.15
N SER A 314 12.63 9.02 -0.56
CA SER A 314 12.40 9.02 0.89
C SER A 314 12.91 7.75 1.58
N VAL A 315 13.21 7.86 2.87
CA VAL A 315 13.71 6.77 3.71
C VAL A 315 12.81 6.65 4.93
N ILE A 316 11.86 5.72 4.86
CA ILE A 316 11.00 5.34 5.97
C ILE A 316 11.75 4.30 6.82
N GLY A 317 11.89 4.57 8.12
CA GLY A 317 12.53 3.67 9.08
C GLY A 317 11.76 2.36 9.30
N MET A 318 12.16 1.59 10.31
CA MET A 318 11.41 0.39 10.76
C MET A 318 10.23 0.79 11.65
N GLY A 319 9.14 0.00 11.63
CA GLY A 319 7.99 0.19 12.52
C GLY A 319 7.23 1.50 12.32
N VAL A 320 7.29 2.09 11.12
CA VAL A 320 6.56 3.31 10.77
C VAL A 320 5.27 2.92 10.06
N PHE A 321 4.14 3.15 10.73
CA PHE A 321 2.80 2.98 10.18
C PHE A 321 2.29 4.32 9.66
N ILE A 322 1.76 4.38 8.43
CA ILE A 322 1.22 5.59 7.81
C ILE A 322 -0.07 5.26 7.02
N GLY A 323 -1.20 5.68 7.58
CA GLY A 323 -2.50 5.78 6.89
C GLY A 323 -2.98 7.22 6.82
N GLN A 324 -4.17 7.47 6.26
CA GLN A 324 -4.77 8.81 6.15
C GLN A 324 -5.05 9.44 7.53
N SER A 325 -5.29 8.62 8.54
CA SER A 325 -5.45 9.04 9.94
C SER A 325 -4.12 9.32 10.67
N THR A 326 -2.98 9.00 10.06
CA THR A 326 -1.66 9.16 10.70
C THR A 326 -1.16 10.59 10.59
N ARG A 327 -0.92 11.22 11.74
CA ARG A 327 -0.18 12.49 11.84
C ARG A 327 1.27 12.27 11.38
N ILE A 328 1.69 13.03 10.38
CA ILE A 328 3.06 13.12 9.89
C ILE A 328 3.63 14.44 10.41
N TYR A 329 4.48 14.39 11.44
CA TYR A 329 5.03 15.56 12.10
C TYR A 329 6.41 15.91 11.55
N ASN A 330 6.64 17.16 11.13
CA ASN A 330 7.95 17.64 10.70
C ASN A 330 8.70 18.29 11.86
N ARG A 331 9.78 17.67 12.34
CA ARG A 331 10.53 18.20 13.51
C ARG A 331 11.21 19.56 13.25
N ALA A 332 11.42 19.93 11.99
CA ALA A 332 12.11 21.17 11.61
C ALA A 332 11.16 22.37 11.48
N THR A 333 9.89 22.14 11.09
CA THR A 333 8.89 23.22 10.93
C THR A 333 7.84 23.24 12.05
N GLY A 334 7.68 22.14 12.79
CA GLY A 334 6.60 21.96 13.76
C GLY A 334 5.24 21.62 13.13
N GLU A 335 5.17 21.46 11.81
CA GLU A 335 3.96 21.17 11.05
C GLU A 335 3.46 19.73 11.24
N ILE A 336 2.15 19.52 11.10
CA ILE A 336 1.51 18.20 11.06
C ILE A 336 0.73 18.07 9.75
N SER A 337 1.16 17.17 8.87
CA SER A 337 0.45 16.78 7.65
C SER A 337 -0.15 15.36 7.78
N TYR A 338 -0.86 14.93 6.74
CA TYR A 338 -1.52 13.62 6.61
C TYR A 338 -1.45 13.19 5.14
N GLY A 339 -1.58 11.90 4.84
CA GLY A 339 -1.74 11.37 3.48
C GLY A 339 -0.50 11.41 2.57
N TYR A 340 0.46 12.30 2.81
CA TYR A 340 1.63 12.53 1.97
C TYR A 340 2.92 12.69 2.77
N VAL A 341 3.95 11.94 2.39
CA VAL A 341 5.34 12.17 2.81
C VAL A 341 6.06 12.86 1.64
N PRO A 342 6.56 14.10 1.80
CA PRO A 342 7.28 14.79 0.73
C PRO A 342 8.57 14.07 0.29
N PRO A 343 9.10 14.33 -0.93
CA PRO A 343 10.32 13.70 -1.42
C PRO A 343 11.53 13.92 -0.52
N TYR A 344 12.46 12.96 -0.57
CA TYR A 344 13.69 12.89 0.21
C TYR A 344 13.51 12.98 1.75
N SER A 345 12.30 12.75 2.27
CA SER A 345 12.05 12.72 3.71
C SER A 345 12.66 11.48 4.36
N VAL A 346 13.43 11.67 5.42
CA VAL A 346 13.80 10.62 6.37
C VAL A 346 12.75 10.62 7.48
N VAL A 347 12.05 9.50 7.64
CA VAL A 347 10.88 9.36 8.53
C VAL A 347 11.09 8.23 9.53
N VAL A 348 10.78 8.46 10.79
CA VAL A 348 10.84 7.46 11.87
C VAL A 348 9.55 7.41 12.67
N SER A 349 9.34 6.33 13.42
CA SER A 349 8.25 6.22 14.39
C SER A 349 8.48 7.19 15.54
N GLY A 350 7.46 7.96 15.92
CA GLY A 350 7.51 8.85 17.07
C GLY A 350 6.16 8.96 17.78
N GLN A 351 6.08 9.89 18.73
CA GLN A 351 4.83 10.23 19.40
C GLN A 351 4.75 11.73 19.66
N LEU A 352 3.54 12.27 19.64
CA LEU A 352 3.23 13.64 20.09
C LEU A 352 2.54 13.59 21.45
N PRO A 353 2.96 14.38 22.44
CA PRO A 353 2.36 14.41 23.78
C PRO A 353 0.95 14.99 23.75
N SER A 354 0.14 14.62 24.75
CA SER A 354 -1.14 15.26 25.04
C SER A 354 -0.94 16.65 25.67
N LYS A 355 -1.95 17.52 25.58
CA LYS A 355 -1.85 18.92 26.08
C LYS A 355 -1.67 19.04 27.60
N ASP A 356 -2.06 18.00 28.33
CA ASP A 356 -1.92 17.84 29.78
C ASP A 356 -0.68 17.03 30.18
N GLY A 357 0.08 16.51 29.21
CA GLY A 357 1.28 15.69 29.43
C GLY A 357 1.02 14.30 30.04
N SER A 358 -0.24 13.88 30.19
CA SER A 358 -0.60 12.59 30.82
C SER A 358 -0.24 11.37 29.97
N HIS A 359 -0.15 11.54 28.65
CA HIS A 359 0.17 10.48 27.70
C HIS A 359 0.76 11.06 26.39
N SER A 360 1.10 10.18 25.47
CA SER A 360 1.52 10.52 24.12
C SER A 360 0.87 9.57 23.12
N LEU A 361 0.55 10.08 21.93
CA LEU A 361 -0.08 9.31 20.86
C LEU A 361 0.86 9.24 19.66
N TYR A 362 0.85 8.10 18.97
CA TYR A 362 1.72 7.82 17.82
C TYR A 362 1.64 8.89 16.71
N CYS A 363 2.77 9.07 16.01
CA CYS A 363 2.90 9.79 14.76
C CYS A 363 4.08 9.23 13.95
N ALA A 364 4.06 9.45 12.64
CA ALA A 364 5.28 9.41 11.84
C ALA A 364 6.01 10.76 12.01
N VAL A 365 7.34 10.75 12.11
CA VAL A 365 8.15 11.98 12.29
C VAL A 365 9.15 12.12 11.14
N ILE A 366 8.99 13.16 10.33
CA ILE A 366 10.02 13.62 9.39
C ILE A 366 11.13 14.26 10.24
N VAL A 367 12.27 13.57 10.33
CA VAL A 367 13.43 13.98 11.14
C VAL A 367 14.43 14.83 10.36
N LYS A 368 14.45 14.70 9.02
CA LYS A 368 15.16 15.57 8.08
C LYS A 368 14.62 15.33 6.67
N GLN A 369 14.75 16.33 5.81
CA GLN A 369 14.67 16.17 4.36
C GLN A 369 16.08 16.37 3.82
N VAL A 370 16.55 15.47 2.96
CA VAL A 370 17.89 15.56 2.36
C VAL A 370 17.80 16.06 0.92
N ASP A 371 18.89 16.58 0.38
CA ASP A 371 18.98 16.84 -1.06
C ASP A 371 19.44 15.58 -1.84
N ALA A 372 19.27 15.58 -3.16
CA ALA A 372 19.64 14.47 -4.03
C ALA A 372 21.14 14.10 -3.99
N LYS A 373 22.03 15.07 -3.80
CA LYS A 373 23.49 14.90 -3.74
C LYS A 373 23.94 14.35 -2.38
N THR A 374 23.17 14.61 -1.31
CA THR A 374 23.32 13.94 -0.01
C THR A 374 22.76 12.51 -0.06
N ARG A 375 21.56 12.31 -0.61
CA ARG A 375 20.88 11.01 -0.70
C ARG A 375 21.62 9.96 -1.53
N SER A 376 22.34 10.40 -2.56
CA SER A 376 23.16 9.55 -3.44
C SER A 376 24.55 9.22 -2.87
N LYS A 377 24.98 9.88 -1.79
CA LYS A 377 26.29 9.66 -1.14
C LYS A 377 26.20 9.02 0.24
N THR A 378 25.08 9.22 0.94
CA THR A 378 24.88 8.75 2.31
C THR A 378 24.07 7.47 2.32
N SER A 379 24.55 6.42 2.99
CA SER A 379 23.81 5.16 3.08
C SER A 379 22.54 5.29 3.93
N VAL A 380 21.57 4.39 3.72
CA VAL A 380 20.35 4.31 4.54
C VAL A 380 20.68 4.21 6.04
N ASN A 381 21.74 3.46 6.40
CA ASN A 381 22.19 3.32 7.78
C ASN A 381 22.70 4.64 8.37
N GLU A 382 23.45 5.45 7.62
CA GLU A 382 23.95 6.75 8.07
C GLU A 382 22.82 7.79 8.16
N LEU A 383 21.89 7.78 7.20
CA LEU A 383 20.68 8.61 7.23
C LEU A 383 19.85 8.33 8.50
N LEU A 384 19.71 7.07 8.90
CA LEU A 384 18.98 6.65 10.10
C LEU A 384 19.79 6.71 11.41
N ARG A 385 21.13 6.74 11.38
CA ARG A 385 21.98 6.85 12.59
C ARG A 385 22.35 8.28 12.95
N GLY A 386 22.46 9.18 11.97
CA GLY A 386 22.65 10.63 12.19
C GLY A 386 21.37 11.30 12.69
N LEU A 387 20.87 10.83 13.84
CA LEU A 387 19.67 11.27 14.57
C LEU A 387 19.95 11.45 16.09
N ALA A 388 21.19 11.21 16.52
CA ALA A 388 21.63 11.30 17.91
C ALA A 388 22.13 12.70 18.32
N ASP A 389 22.17 13.62 17.34
CA ASP A 389 22.53 15.04 17.45
C ASP A 389 21.31 15.92 17.07
#